data_AF-A0A1B0GRG3-F1
#
_entry.id   AF-A0A1B0GRG3-F1
#
_cell.length_a   1.000
_cell.length_b   1.000
_cell.length_c   1.000
_cell.angle_alpha   90.00
_cell.angle_beta   90.00
_cell.angle_gamma   90.00
#
_symmetry.space_group_name_H-M   'P 1'
#
loop_
_entity.id
_entity.type
_entity.pdbx_description
1 polymer ?
#
loop_
_entity_poly.entity_id
_entity_poly.type
_entity_poly.pdbx_seq_one_letter_code
_entity_poly.pdbx_strand_id
1 'polypeptide(L)'
;MGEFNEKKATCGTVCLKYLLFTYNCCFWLAGLAVMAVGIWTLALKSDYISLLASSTYLATAYILVVAGVVVMVTGVLGCCATFKERRNLLRLYFILLLIIFLLEIIAGILAYVYYQQLNTELKENLKDTMVKRYHQSGHEGVSSAVDKLQ
;
A
#
# COMPACT_ATOMS: atom_id res chain seq x y z
N MET A 1 18.83 -7.87 -45.12
CA MET A 1 18.05 -7.05 -44.16
C MET A 1 17.83 -7.74 -42.80
N GLY A 2 18.62 -8.78 -42.45
CA GLY A 2 18.46 -9.54 -41.19
C GLY A 2 19.39 -9.13 -40.04
N GLU A 3 20.56 -8.55 -40.32
CA GLU A 3 21.58 -8.30 -39.28
C GLU A 3 21.27 -7.10 -38.36
N PHE A 4 20.47 -6.12 -38.80
CA PHE A 4 20.10 -4.97 -37.96
C PHE A 4 19.10 -5.34 -36.85
N ASN A 5 18.30 -6.40 -37.07
CA ASN A 5 17.32 -6.87 -36.09
C ASN A 5 18.00 -7.73 -35.00
N GLU A 6 19.06 -8.46 -35.35
CA GLU A 6 19.83 -9.27 -34.39
C GLU A 6 20.61 -8.41 -33.38
N LYS A 7 21.28 -7.33 -33.83
CA LYS A 7 21.98 -6.41 -32.90
C LYS A 7 21.02 -5.64 -31.99
N LYS A 8 19.80 -5.31 -32.46
CA LYS A 8 18.74 -4.73 -31.62
C LYS A 8 18.20 -5.72 -30.60
N ALA A 9 18.07 -7.00 -30.96
CA ALA A 9 17.67 -8.04 -30.01
C ALA A 9 18.72 -8.20 -28.89
N THR A 10 20.01 -8.14 -29.20
CA THR A 10 21.08 -8.23 -28.18
C THR A 10 21.15 -6.97 -27.30
N CYS A 11 21.15 -5.78 -27.91
CA CYS A 11 21.20 -4.51 -27.16
C CYS A 11 19.93 -4.31 -26.30
N GLY A 12 18.76 -4.59 -26.88
CA GLY A 12 17.47 -4.49 -26.18
C GLY A 12 17.36 -5.44 -25.00
N THR A 13 17.87 -6.67 -25.11
CA THR A 13 17.87 -7.63 -23.99
C THR A 13 18.79 -7.18 -22.85
N VAL A 14 19.96 -6.62 -23.16
CA VAL A 14 20.89 -6.06 -22.16
C VAL A 14 20.27 -4.83 -21.49
N CYS A 15 19.66 -3.94 -22.27
CA CYS A 15 18.99 -2.74 -21.78
C CYS A 15 17.80 -3.09 -20.87
N LEU A 16 16.97 -4.07 -21.27
CA LEU A 16 15.87 -4.60 -20.46
C LEU A 16 16.35 -5.24 -19.16
N LYS A 17 17.45 -6.00 -19.19
CA LYS A 17 18.05 -6.61 -17.99
C LYS A 17 18.49 -5.53 -16.99
N TYR A 18 19.15 -4.47 -17.48
CA TYR A 18 19.58 -3.34 -16.65
C TYR A 18 18.41 -2.53 -16.09
N LEU A 19 17.37 -2.33 -16.91
CA LEU A 19 16.16 -1.61 -16.50
C LEU A 19 15.40 -2.39 -15.43
N LEU A 20 15.22 -3.71 -15.61
CA LEU A 20 14.63 -4.60 -14.61
C LEU A 20 15.42 -4.63 -13.29
N PHE A 21 16.75 -4.63 -13.38
CA PHE A 21 17.62 -4.56 -12.19
C PHE A 21 17.44 -3.24 -11.45
N THR A 22 17.46 -2.12 -12.18
CA THR A 22 17.30 -0.78 -11.60
C THR A 22 15.93 -0.62 -10.95
N TYR A 23 14.87 -1.03 -11.64
CA TYR A 23 13.51 -1.00 -11.11
C TYR A 23 13.38 -1.84 -9.84
N ASN A 24 13.97 -3.03 -9.81
CA ASN A 24 14.00 -3.88 -8.62
C ASN A 24 14.73 -3.26 -7.44
N CYS A 25 15.87 -2.60 -7.70
CA CYS A 25 16.63 -1.93 -6.66
C CYS A 25 15.85 -0.74 -6.08
N CYS A 26 15.19 0.05 -6.93
CA CYS A 26 14.30 1.11 -6.49
C CYS A 26 13.12 0.56 -5.67
N PHE A 27 12.49 -0.54 -6.10
CA PHE A 27 11.41 -1.19 -5.36
C PHE A 27 11.88 -1.69 -4.00
N TRP A 28 13.07 -2.27 -3.92
CA TRP A 28 13.64 -2.75 -2.67
C TRP A 28 13.88 -1.60 -1.68
N LEU A 29 14.45 -0.48 -2.14
CA LEU A 29 14.63 0.73 -1.33
C LEU A 29 13.29 1.32 -0.88
N ALA A 30 12.29 1.34 -1.75
CA ALA A 30 10.94 1.77 -1.41
C ALA A 30 10.31 0.86 -0.34
N GLY A 31 10.50 -0.46 -0.45
CA GLY A 31 10.05 -1.43 0.54
C GLY A 31 10.66 -1.19 1.93
N LEU A 32 11.96 -0.90 1.99
CA LEU A 32 12.63 -0.50 3.24
C LEU A 32 12.05 0.78 3.83
N ALA A 33 11.80 1.80 3.00
CA ALA A 33 11.22 3.05 3.46
C ALA A 33 9.80 2.83 4.02
N VAL A 34 8.95 2.09 3.31
CA VAL A 34 7.59 1.76 3.75
C VAL A 34 7.62 0.94 5.05
N MET A 35 8.51 -0.05 5.14
CA MET A 35 8.67 -0.85 6.36
C MET A 35 9.12 0.01 7.55
N ALA A 36 10.07 0.93 7.34
CA ALA A 36 10.52 1.87 8.37
C ALA A 36 9.38 2.77 8.85
N VAL A 37 8.56 3.30 7.94
CA VAL A 37 7.36 4.10 8.30
C VAL A 37 6.34 3.24 9.07
N GLY A 38 6.11 1.99 8.66
CA GLY A 38 5.22 1.07 9.36
C GLY A 38 5.69 0.78 10.79
N ILE A 39 6.97 0.46 10.97
CA ILE A 39 7.57 0.22 12.28
C ILE A 39 7.54 1.50 13.13
N TRP A 40 7.88 2.65 12.56
CA TRP A 40 7.81 3.94 13.24
C TRP A 40 6.39 4.21 13.75
N THR A 41 5.39 3.95 12.91
CA THR A 41 3.96 4.11 13.27
C THR A 41 3.54 3.14 14.39
N LEU A 42 4.05 1.90 14.39
CA LEU A 42 3.85 0.95 15.48
C LEU A 42 4.56 1.37 16.77
N ALA A 43 5.77 1.93 16.68
CA ALA A 43 6.57 2.37 17.82
C ALA A 43 5.95 3.59 18.52
N LEU A 44 5.42 4.57 17.76
CA LEU A 44 4.68 5.71 18.31
C LEU A 44 3.48 5.28 19.17
N LYS A 45 2.87 4.13 18.86
CA LYS A 45 1.77 3.55 19.64
C LYS A 45 2.22 3.02 21.02
N SER A 46 3.47 2.61 21.18
CA SER A 46 4.03 2.14 22.45
C SER A 46 4.21 3.28 23.45
N ASP A 47 4.63 4.44 22.97
CA ASP A 47 4.93 5.61 23.83
C ASP A 47 3.70 6.50 24.07
N TYR A 48 2.75 6.55 23.13
CA TYR A 48 1.55 7.38 23.21
C TYR A 48 0.30 6.52 23.42
N ILE A 49 0.15 6.06 24.67
CA ILE A 49 -1.10 5.76 25.40
C ILE A 49 -2.33 5.33 24.55
N SER A 50 -2.88 4.16 24.90
CA SER A 50 -4.16 3.53 24.51
C SER A 50 -5.45 4.39 24.49
N LEU A 51 -5.38 5.72 24.52
CA LEU A 51 -6.53 6.62 24.70
C LEU A 51 -7.14 7.20 23.42
N LEU A 52 -6.48 7.16 22.26
CA LEU A 52 -7.04 7.83 21.06
C LEU A 52 -6.81 7.17 19.71
N ALA A 53 -6.02 6.10 19.64
CA ALA A 53 -5.75 5.47 18.35
C ALA A 53 -6.78 4.37 18.03
N SER A 54 -7.73 4.72 17.16
CA SER A 54 -8.72 3.84 16.57
C SER A 54 -8.09 2.53 16.07
N SER A 55 -8.79 1.41 16.25
CA SER A 55 -8.38 0.08 15.76
C SER A 55 -7.98 0.10 14.28
N THR A 56 -8.59 1.00 13.50
CA THR A 56 -8.28 1.26 12.09
C THR A 56 -6.83 1.70 11.86
N TYR A 57 -6.29 2.60 12.69
CA TYR A 57 -4.93 3.13 12.51
C TYR A 57 -3.86 2.05 12.73
N LEU A 58 -4.10 1.14 13.69
CA LEU A 58 -3.23 -0.01 13.96
C LEU A 58 -3.30 -1.01 12.81
N ALA A 59 -4.52 -1.31 12.33
CA ALA A 59 -4.72 -2.18 11.19
C ALA A 59 -3.97 -1.65 9.95
N THR A 60 -4.06 -0.35 9.66
CA THR A 60 -3.33 0.28 8.55
C THR A 60 -1.82 0.15 8.71
N ALA A 61 -1.28 0.41 9.90
CA ALA A 61 0.16 0.32 10.13
C ALA A 61 0.69 -1.12 9.99
N TYR A 62 -0.07 -2.12 10.47
CA TYR A 62 0.28 -3.52 10.28
C TYR A 62 0.26 -3.93 8.80
N ILE A 63 -0.76 -3.49 8.04
CA ILE A 63 -0.82 -3.69 6.59
C ILE A 63 0.40 -3.06 5.91
N LEU A 64 0.82 -1.86 6.34
CA LEU A 64 2.00 -1.17 5.80
C LEU A 64 3.29 -1.99 6.01
N VAL A 65 3.47 -2.55 7.21
CA VAL A 65 4.64 -3.40 7.52
C VAL A 65 4.63 -4.67 6.67
N VAL A 66 3.48 -5.36 6.58
CA VAL A 66 3.35 -6.58 5.76
C VAL A 66 3.62 -6.28 4.28
N ALA A 67 3.06 -5.20 3.76
CA ALA A 67 3.30 -4.76 2.38
C ALA A 67 4.79 -4.45 2.14
N GLY A 68 5.44 -3.74 3.06
CA GLY A 68 6.88 -3.45 2.99
C GLY A 68 7.74 -4.72 2.94
N VAL A 69 7.43 -5.73 3.75
CA VAL A 69 8.12 -7.03 3.74
C VAL A 69 7.93 -7.74 2.39
N VAL A 70 6.72 -7.78 1.85
CA VAL A 70 6.44 -8.40 0.54
C VAL A 70 7.24 -7.71 -0.58
N VAL A 71 7.27 -6.37 -0.58
CA VAL A 71 8.06 -5.59 -1.55
C VAL A 71 9.56 -5.86 -1.40
N MET A 72 10.06 -5.98 -0.18
CA MET A 72 11.47 -6.27 0.07
C MET A 72 11.85 -7.68 -0.41
N VAL A 73 11.01 -8.69 -0.15
CA VAL A 73 11.21 -10.07 -0.63
C VAL A 73 11.18 -10.13 -2.16
N THR A 74 10.23 -9.47 -2.81
CA THR A 74 10.14 -9.43 -4.28
C THR A 74 11.35 -8.73 -4.92
N GLY A 75 11.89 -7.69 -4.29
CA GLY A 75 13.13 -7.03 -4.70
C GLY A 75 14.38 -7.93 -4.58
N VAL A 76 14.52 -8.68 -3.48
CA VAL A 76 15.62 -9.65 -3.31
C VAL A 76 15.50 -10.78 -4.33
N LEU A 77 14.29 -11.30 -4.56
CA LEU A 77 14.04 -12.31 -5.60
C LEU A 77 14.36 -11.78 -6.99
N GLY A 78 14.08 -10.52 -7.28
CA GLY A 78 14.43 -9.86 -8.55
C GLY A 78 15.95 -9.70 -8.74
N CYS A 79 16.67 -9.33 -7.67
CA CYS A 79 18.13 -9.34 -7.69
C CYS A 79 18.66 -10.75 -7.97
N CYS A 80 18.23 -11.76 -7.21
CA CYS A 80 18.60 -13.16 -7.42
C CYS A 80 18.27 -13.66 -8.84
N ALA A 81 17.11 -13.28 -9.39
CA ALA A 81 16.69 -13.62 -10.74
C ALA A 81 17.60 -13.00 -11.82
N THR A 82 18.11 -11.81 -11.56
CA THR A 82 19.02 -11.09 -12.48
C THR A 82 20.46 -11.61 -12.39
N PHE A 83 20.94 -11.93 -11.18
CA PHE A 83 22.27 -12.50 -10.93
C PHE A 83 22.40 -13.92 -11.46
N LYS A 84 21.35 -14.74 -11.33
CA LYS A 84 21.35 -16.10 -11.86
C LYS A 84 21.00 -16.03 -13.35
N GLU A 85 22.02 -16.06 -14.21
CA GLU A 85 21.93 -15.90 -15.67
C GLU A 85 21.13 -16.99 -16.43
N ARG A 86 20.25 -17.70 -15.72
CA ARG A 86 19.33 -18.69 -16.28
C ARG A 86 18.16 -17.94 -16.89
N ARG A 87 18.09 -17.91 -18.22
CA ARG A 87 16.99 -17.28 -19.00
C ARG A 87 15.59 -17.70 -18.54
N ASN A 88 15.41 -18.94 -18.07
CA ASN A 88 14.14 -19.42 -17.53
C ASN A 88 13.75 -18.74 -16.21
N LEU A 89 14.71 -18.40 -15.35
CA LEU A 89 14.44 -17.79 -14.05
C LEU A 89 13.98 -16.34 -14.22
N LEU A 90 14.60 -15.60 -15.14
CA LEU A 90 14.19 -14.24 -15.49
C LEU A 90 12.78 -14.20 -16.09
N ARG A 91 12.44 -15.18 -16.94
CA ARG A 91 11.10 -15.33 -17.52
C ARG A 91 10.05 -15.61 -16.44
N LEU A 92 10.35 -16.53 -15.51
CA LEU A 92 9.44 -16.85 -14.41
C LEU A 92 9.19 -15.63 -13.52
N TYR A 93 10.26 -14.87 -13.22
CA TYR A 93 10.18 -13.64 -12.44
C TYR A 93 9.29 -12.58 -13.12
N PHE A 94 9.41 -12.41 -14.43
CA PHE A 94 8.54 -11.50 -15.19
C PHE A 94 7.07 -11.92 -15.15
N ILE A 95 6.78 -13.22 -15.30
CA ILE A 95 5.41 -13.75 -15.19
C ILE A 95 4.86 -13.51 -13.78
N LEU A 96 5.67 -13.75 -12.75
CA LEU A 96 5.28 -13.52 -11.36
C LEU A 96 4.97 -12.04 -11.09
N LEU A 97 5.78 -11.10 -11.61
CA LEU A 97 5.49 -9.67 -11.54
C LEU A 97 4.18 -9.29 -12.23
N LEU A 98 3.91 -9.86 -13.42
CA LEU A 98 2.64 -9.63 -14.11
C LEU A 98 1.45 -10.13 -13.30
N ILE A 99 1.56 -11.29 -12.65
CA ILE A 99 0.50 -11.81 -11.79
C ILE A 99 0.28 -10.90 -10.58
N ILE A 100 1.35 -10.43 -9.92
CA ILE A 100 1.24 -9.47 -8.80
C ILE A 100 0.55 -8.19 -9.26
N PHE A 101 0.91 -7.66 -10.44
CA PHE A 101 0.29 -6.45 -10.98
C PHE A 101 -1.21 -6.61 -11.22
N LEU A 102 -1.64 -7.76 -11.77
CA LEU A 102 -3.06 -8.06 -11.93
C LEU A 102 -3.78 -8.17 -10.58
N LEU A 103 -3.15 -8.80 -9.58
CA LEU A 103 -3.71 -8.90 -8.23
C LEU A 103 -3.85 -7.53 -7.56
N GLU A 104 -2.87 -6.64 -7.71
CA GLU A 104 -2.93 -5.26 -7.23
C GLU A 104 -4.08 -4.47 -7.87
N ILE A 105 -4.31 -4.63 -9.19
CA ILE A 105 -5.45 -4.00 -9.87
C ILE A 105 -6.78 -4.52 -9.29
N ILE A 106 -6.91 -5.83 -9.13
CA ILE A 106 -8.12 -6.45 -8.56
C ILE A 106 -8.33 -5.95 -7.12
N ALA A 107 -7.27 -5.94 -6.30
CA ALA A 107 -7.31 -5.45 -4.93
C ALA A 107 -7.68 -3.96 -4.88
N GLY A 108 -7.15 -3.13 -5.78
CA GLY A 108 -7.46 -1.70 -5.88
C GLY A 108 -8.92 -1.44 -6.27
N ILE A 109 -9.46 -2.20 -7.25
CA ILE A 109 -10.87 -2.12 -7.63
C ILE A 109 -11.75 -2.56 -6.45
N LEU A 110 -11.41 -3.67 -5.80
CA LEU A 110 -12.15 -4.18 -4.66
C LEU A 110 -12.13 -3.18 -3.51
N ALA A 111 -10.97 -2.60 -3.19
CA ALA A 111 -10.82 -1.56 -2.18
C ALA A 111 -11.66 -0.32 -2.51
N TYR A 112 -11.68 0.13 -3.77
CA TYR A 112 -12.51 1.25 -4.21
C TYR A 112 -14.01 0.98 -4.02
N VAL A 113 -14.48 -0.21 -4.43
CA VAL A 113 -15.89 -0.61 -4.29
C VAL A 113 -16.28 -0.74 -2.82
N TYR A 114 -15.46 -1.41 -2.00
CA TYR A 114 -15.71 -1.52 -0.56
C TYR A 114 -15.66 -0.15 0.12
N TYR A 115 -14.74 0.74 -0.24
CA TYR A 115 -14.69 2.09 0.33
C TYR A 115 -15.96 2.88 0.01
N GLN A 116 -16.51 2.76 -1.20
CA GLN A 116 -17.80 3.38 -1.56
C GLN A 116 -18.96 2.84 -0.72
N GLN A 117 -19.03 1.52 -0.52
CA GLN A 117 -20.06 0.90 0.32
C GLN A 117 -19.89 1.29 1.80
N LEU A 118 -18.67 1.16 2.34
CA LEU A 118 -18.35 1.53 3.72
C LEU A 118 -18.64 3.00 4.00
N ASN A 119 -18.36 3.92 3.08
CA ASN A 119 -18.67 5.33 3.27
C ASN A 119 -20.18 5.60 3.32
N THR A 120 -20.97 4.84 2.57
CA THR A 120 -22.43 4.99 2.53
C THR A 120 -23.02 4.47 3.83
N GLU A 121 -22.67 3.23 4.21
CA GLU A 121 -23.08 2.59 5.46
C GLU A 121 -22.61 3.38 6.69
N LEU A 122 -21.34 3.82 6.72
CA LEU A 122 -20.79 4.57 7.84
C LEU A 122 -21.42 5.96 7.96
N LYS A 123 -21.75 6.63 6.85
CA LYS A 123 -22.48 7.91 6.89
C LYS A 123 -23.88 7.75 7.45
N GLU A 124 -24.59 6.69 7.09
CA GLU A 124 -25.93 6.40 7.64
C GLU A 124 -25.85 6.04 9.12
N ASN A 125 -24.95 5.12 9.50
CA ASN A 125 -24.74 4.73 10.89
C ASN A 125 -24.26 5.90 11.77
N LEU A 126 -23.39 6.77 11.26
CA LEU A 126 -22.95 7.99 11.96
C LEU A 126 -24.08 9.00 12.07
N LYS A 127 -24.88 9.24 11.02
CA LYS A 127 -26.05 10.12 11.11
C LYS A 127 -27.07 9.60 12.13
N ASP A 128 -27.39 8.31 12.09
CA ASP A 128 -28.38 7.71 12.99
C ASP A 128 -27.87 7.71 14.44
N THR A 129 -26.59 7.35 14.66
CA THR A 129 -25.97 7.40 15.98
C THR A 129 -25.85 8.83 16.50
N MET A 130 -25.47 9.80 15.65
CA MET A 130 -25.36 11.19 16.07
C MET A 130 -26.74 11.79 16.36
N VAL A 131 -27.77 11.50 15.56
CA VAL A 131 -29.16 11.95 15.79
C VAL A 131 -29.76 11.30 17.04
N LYS A 132 -29.53 10.00 17.27
CA LYS A 132 -29.96 9.31 18.50
C LYS A 132 -29.24 9.85 19.74
N ARG A 133 -27.92 10.06 19.67
CA ARG A 133 -27.14 10.62 20.79
C ARG A 133 -27.46 12.09 21.05
N TYR A 134 -27.82 12.86 20.01
CA TYR A 134 -28.32 14.23 20.16
C TYR A 134 -29.72 14.27 20.79
N HIS A 135 -30.62 13.36 20.42
CA HIS A 135 -31.94 13.28 21.06
C HIS A 135 -31.89 12.80 22.52
N GLN A 136 -30.81 12.11 22.93
CA GLN A 136 -30.65 11.63 24.30
C GLN A 136 -29.83 12.58 25.20
N SER A 137 -29.20 13.62 24.62
CA SER A 137 -28.45 14.64 25.37
C SER A 137 -29.17 15.97 25.25
N GLY A 138 -30.05 16.25 26.23
CA GLY A 138 -30.78 17.51 26.33
C GLY A 138 -29.87 18.73 26.19
N HIS A 139 -30.00 19.41 25.05
CA HIS A 139 -30.24 20.84 24.87
C HIS A 139 -29.64 21.92 25.80
N GLU A 140 -28.53 21.71 26.51
CA GLU A 140 -27.96 22.80 27.33
C GLU A 140 -26.48 23.15 27.06
N GLY A 141 -25.70 22.25 26.44
CA GLY A 141 -24.26 22.49 26.24
C GLY A 141 -23.86 23.15 24.91
N VAL A 142 -24.62 22.92 23.83
CA VAL A 142 -24.16 23.27 22.48
C VAL A 142 -24.35 24.76 22.18
N SER A 143 -25.40 25.40 22.69
CA SER A 143 -25.63 26.85 22.50
C SER A 143 -24.49 27.70 23.07
N SER A 144 -23.90 27.29 24.21
CA SER A 144 -22.82 28.03 24.87
C SER A 144 -21.48 27.98 24.11
N ALA A 145 -21.26 26.94 23.30
CA ALA A 145 -20.05 26.84 22.47
C ALA A 145 -20.14 27.71 21.21
N VAL A 146 -21.34 27.91 20.67
CA VAL A 146 -21.56 28.79 19.50
C VAL A 146 -21.47 30.27 19.92
N ASP A 147 -21.96 30.61 21.11
CA ASP A 147 -21.90 31.98 21.66
C ASP A 147 -20.47 32.43 22.03
N LYS A 148 -19.49 31.51 22.14
CA LYS A 148 -18.07 31.86 22.39
C LYS A 148 -17.23 32.04 21.13
N LEU A 149 -17.79 31.72 19.96
CA LEU A 149 -17.11 31.84 18.67
C LEU A 149 -17.63 33.02 17.82
N GLN A 150 -18.58 33.79 18.36
CA GLN A 150 -19.05 35.06 17.82
C GLN A 150 -18.53 36.22 18.67
#